data_AF-A0A804PW08-F1
#
_entry.id   AF-A0A804PW08-F1
#
_cell.length_a   1.000
_cell.length_b   1.000
_cell.length_c   1.000
_cell.angle_alpha   90.00
_cell.angle_beta   90.00
_cell.angle_gamma   90.00
#
_symmetry.space_group_name_H-M   'P 1'
#
loop_
_entity.id
_entity.type
_entity.pdbx_description
1 polymer ?
#
loop_
_entity_poly.entity_id
_entity_poly.type
_entity_poly.pdbx_seq_one_letter_code
_entity_poly.pdbx_strand_id
1 'polypeptide(L)'
;MAQKDLYLPFLALSIIACCLMNLQTVLSSSSRMRNSTDDISDDKCPPQPHPLGMCRSRVAAYGYPCEEYHVTTEDGYILSLKRIPYGLSGATEMTRTPVLLFHGLLVDGFCWVLSTPKQSLGFILADGGFDVWIANSRGTESSRRHTTLSPQDPAFWDWTWDQLADYDLPAVLEFVYNRTGGMKVHYVGHSLGTLIILAAFSENRLTDIVRSAALLCPIAYLNSMESRLILLATRIFLAETIHMLGYHEFNPVGPVAKEVLGKVCVDPEVDCYDLFSAVAGNSAT
;
A
#
# COMPACT_ATOMS: atom_id res chain seq x y z
N MET A 1 -8.05 -12.56 -23.58
CA MET A 1 -9.30 -12.82 -22.84
C MET A 1 -8.95 -12.65 -21.37
N ALA A 2 -8.92 -11.39 -20.92
CA ALA A 2 -8.48 -11.03 -19.58
C ALA A 2 -9.48 -11.57 -18.56
N GLN A 3 -8.97 -12.30 -17.58
CA GLN A 3 -9.72 -13.00 -16.57
C GLN A 3 -10.28 -11.98 -15.57
N LYS A 4 -11.57 -11.65 -15.72
CA LYS A 4 -12.34 -10.68 -14.90
C LYS A 4 -12.62 -11.16 -13.47
N ASP A 5 -11.95 -12.21 -13.00
CA ASP A 5 -12.29 -12.91 -11.74
C ASP A 5 -11.33 -12.59 -10.59
N LEU A 6 -10.58 -11.49 -10.67
CA LEU A 6 -9.63 -11.16 -9.62
C LEU A 6 -10.22 -10.11 -8.68
N TYR A 7 -11.29 -10.53 -8.00
CA TYR A 7 -11.86 -9.85 -6.85
C TYR A 7 -11.17 -10.36 -5.58
N LEU A 8 -10.25 -9.52 -5.10
CA LEU A 8 -9.62 -9.43 -3.78
C LEU A 8 -9.63 -10.68 -2.87
N PRO A 9 -8.44 -11.26 -2.63
CA PRO A 9 -8.06 -11.52 -1.25
C PRO A 9 -6.53 -11.45 -1.03
N PHE A 10 -6.01 -10.32 -0.56
CA PHE A 10 -4.66 -10.21 0.01
C PHE A 10 -4.56 -9.13 1.08
N LEU A 11 -5.13 -9.44 2.24
CA LEU A 11 -5.15 -8.56 3.40
C LEU A 11 -3.89 -8.64 4.27
N ALA A 12 -2.93 -9.55 4.07
CA ALA A 12 -2.06 -9.91 5.21
C ALA A 12 -0.55 -10.03 5.00
N LEU A 13 0.04 -9.78 3.82
CA LEU A 13 1.51 -9.81 3.70
C LEU A 13 2.17 -8.45 4.00
N SER A 14 1.54 -7.33 3.64
CA SER A 14 2.06 -5.99 3.94
C SER A 14 1.61 -5.42 5.28
N ILE A 15 0.46 -5.89 5.81
CA ILE A 15 -0.10 -5.36 7.05
C ILE A 15 0.74 -5.74 8.26
N ILE A 16 1.38 -6.92 8.29
CA ILE A 16 2.03 -7.41 9.52
C ILE A 16 3.51 -7.01 9.61
N ALA A 17 4.24 -6.86 8.51
CA ALA A 17 5.51 -6.12 8.55
C ALA A 17 5.30 -4.65 8.97
N CYS A 18 4.17 -4.05 8.60
CA CYS A 18 3.83 -2.67 8.96
C CYS A 18 3.26 -2.55 10.40
N CYS A 19 2.44 -3.49 10.83
CA CYS A 19 1.84 -3.54 12.15
C CYS A 19 2.82 -4.03 13.23
N LEU A 20 3.75 -4.96 12.93
CA LEU A 20 4.74 -5.41 13.92
C LEU A 20 5.76 -4.32 14.27
N MET A 21 6.04 -3.38 13.35
CA MET A 21 6.89 -2.23 13.66
C MET A 21 6.19 -1.16 14.50
N ASN A 22 4.89 -0.99 14.32
CA ASN A 22 4.07 -0.18 15.22
C ASN A 22 3.85 -0.88 16.59
N LEU A 23 3.82 -2.22 16.64
CA LEU A 23 3.63 -2.94 17.90
C LEU A 23 4.92 -2.99 18.74
N GLN A 24 6.11 -3.12 18.15
CA GLN A 24 7.36 -3.03 18.91
C GLN A 24 7.62 -1.63 19.47
N THR A 25 7.25 -0.58 18.75
CA THR A 25 7.36 0.80 19.26
C THR A 25 6.36 1.07 20.38
N VAL A 26 5.13 0.56 20.30
CA VAL A 26 4.12 0.64 21.37
C VAL A 26 4.47 -0.23 22.59
N LEU A 27 5.02 -1.43 22.38
CA LEU A 27 5.43 -2.31 23.50
C LEU A 27 6.72 -1.85 24.18
N SER A 28 7.62 -1.17 23.46
CA SER A 28 8.82 -0.58 24.06
C SER A 28 8.50 0.61 24.97
N SER A 29 7.46 1.38 24.66
CA SER A 29 6.95 2.46 25.53
C SER A 29 6.10 1.94 26.70
N SER A 30 5.44 0.78 26.56
CA SER A 30 4.73 0.11 27.69
C SER A 30 5.66 -0.43 28.78
N SER A 31 6.97 -0.56 28.54
CA SER A 31 7.90 -0.97 29.60
C SER A 31 8.15 0.12 30.66
N ARG A 32 7.75 1.38 30.38
CA ARG A 32 7.97 2.54 31.28
C ARG A 32 6.75 3.04 32.04
N MET A 33 5.57 2.47 31.82
CA MET A 33 4.34 2.83 32.54
C MET A 33 3.71 1.59 33.20
N ARG A 34 4.46 0.92 34.08
CA ARG A 34 3.88 0.05 35.11
C ARG A 34 3.91 0.83 36.42
N ASN A 35 2.91 1.70 36.61
CA ASN A 35 2.39 2.17 37.90
C ASN A 35 1.43 3.33 37.65
N SER A 36 0.18 3.04 37.25
CA SER A 36 -1.03 3.75 37.70
C SER A 36 -2.23 3.12 36.98
N THR A 37 -2.79 2.06 37.57
CA THR A 37 -4.14 1.61 37.22
C THR A 37 -5.11 2.45 38.04
N ASP A 38 -5.49 3.62 37.53
CA ASP A 38 -6.64 4.42 37.97
C ASP A 38 -6.74 5.64 37.04
N ASP A 39 -7.35 5.44 35.87
CA ASP A 39 -8.07 6.43 35.05
C ASP A 39 -8.29 5.84 33.65
N ILE A 40 -9.28 4.95 33.52
CA ILE A 40 -9.90 4.67 32.22
C ILE A 40 -11.13 5.56 32.15
N SER A 41 -10.92 6.84 31.85
CA SER A 41 -11.94 7.65 31.23
C SER A 41 -12.04 7.25 29.76
N ASP A 42 -13.29 7.16 29.30
CA ASP A 42 -13.82 6.77 27.99
C ASP A 42 -13.35 7.67 26.82
N ASP A 43 -12.05 7.98 26.73
CA ASP A 43 -11.49 8.72 25.61
C ASP A 43 -11.28 7.76 24.44
N LYS A 44 -12.34 7.60 23.65
CA LYS A 44 -12.26 7.23 22.25
C LYS A 44 -11.25 8.19 21.61
N CYS A 45 -10.02 7.76 21.39
CA CYS A 45 -9.13 8.47 20.49
C CYS A 45 -9.58 8.07 19.07
N PRO A 46 -10.34 8.93 18.35
CA PRO A 46 -10.63 8.63 16.96
C PRO A 46 -9.28 8.51 16.22
N PRO A 47 -9.14 7.59 15.25
CA PRO A 47 -7.98 7.58 14.38
C PRO A 47 -7.98 8.89 13.59
N GLN A 48 -7.29 9.90 14.12
CA GLN A 48 -7.02 11.14 13.42
C GLN A 48 -5.75 10.91 12.63
N PRO A 49 -5.72 11.23 11.32
CA PRO A 49 -4.48 11.28 10.57
C PRO A 49 -3.46 12.09 11.37
N HIS A 50 -2.22 11.60 11.50
CA HIS A 50 -1.17 12.41 12.09
C HIS A 50 -1.16 13.75 11.34
N PRO A 51 -1.16 14.93 12.00
CA PRO A 51 -1.40 16.21 11.35
C PRO A 51 -0.32 16.61 10.32
N LEU A 52 0.69 15.76 10.15
CA LEU A 52 1.83 15.92 9.27
C LEU A 52 1.90 14.69 8.35
N GLY A 53 1.81 14.91 7.03
CA GLY A 53 1.94 13.85 6.02
C GLY A 53 3.29 13.13 6.05
N MET A 54 3.41 12.01 5.32
CA MET A 54 4.59 11.12 5.32
C MET A 54 5.93 11.85 5.23
N CYS A 55 6.01 12.86 4.35
CA CYS A 55 7.24 13.63 4.17
C CYS A 55 7.69 14.32 5.46
N ARG A 56 6.76 14.90 6.23
CA ARG A 56 7.11 15.67 7.43
C ARG A 56 7.15 14.81 8.69
N SER A 57 6.24 13.86 8.84
CA SER A 57 6.19 12.99 10.02
C SER A 57 7.28 11.92 10.05
N ARG A 58 7.77 11.49 8.89
CA ARG A 58 8.70 10.36 8.79
C ARG A 58 10.01 10.70 8.09
N VAL A 59 9.95 11.17 6.85
CA VAL A 59 11.14 11.34 6.00
C VAL A 59 12.04 12.47 6.53
N ALA A 60 11.47 13.66 6.71
CA ALA A 60 12.18 14.82 7.25
C ALA A 60 12.59 14.62 8.73
N ALA A 61 11.86 13.81 9.50
CA ALA A 61 12.22 13.49 10.88
C ALA A 61 13.55 12.71 10.97
N TYR A 62 13.92 11.97 9.92
CA TYR A 62 15.25 11.34 9.78
C TYR A 62 16.27 12.21 9.03
N GLY A 63 15.92 13.45 8.66
CA GLY A 63 16.81 14.40 7.99
C GLY A 63 16.86 14.30 6.46
N TYR A 64 16.04 13.45 5.84
CA TYR A 64 16.01 13.30 4.38
C TYR A 64 15.15 14.39 3.74
N PRO A 65 15.51 14.88 2.52
CA PRO A 65 14.62 15.72 1.73
C PRO A 65 13.37 14.94 1.31
N CYS A 66 12.23 15.62 1.24
CA CYS A 66 11.00 15.02 0.75
C CYS A 66 10.16 16.04 -0.01
N GLU A 67 9.81 15.70 -1.24
CA GLU A 67 8.94 16.50 -2.10
C GLU A 67 7.60 15.77 -2.27
N GLU A 68 6.50 16.50 -2.33
CA GLU A 68 5.16 15.96 -2.57
C GLU A 68 4.64 16.41 -3.93
N TYR A 69 4.05 15.46 -4.65
CA TYR A 69 3.53 15.65 -5.99
C TYR A 69 2.12 15.06 -6.11
N HIS A 70 1.39 15.55 -7.10
CA HIS A 70 0.09 15.02 -7.45
C HIS A 70 0.04 14.71 -8.94
N VAL A 71 -0.56 13.57 -9.27
CA VAL A 71 -0.74 13.09 -10.63
C VAL A 71 -2.22 12.82 -10.84
N THR A 72 -2.79 13.36 -11.90
CA THR A 72 -4.18 13.07 -12.28
C THR A 72 -4.17 11.97 -13.32
N THR A 73 -4.88 10.89 -13.04
CA THR A 73 -5.12 9.77 -13.96
C THR A 73 -6.11 10.18 -15.06
N GLU A 74 -6.15 9.42 -16.15
CA GLU A 74 -7.06 9.68 -17.27
C GLU A 74 -8.53 9.67 -16.85
N ASP A 75 -8.91 8.77 -15.94
CA ASP A 75 -10.27 8.66 -15.43
C ASP A 75 -10.58 9.63 -14.28
N GLY A 76 -9.61 10.44 -13.84
CA GLY A 76 -9.85 11.62 -12.99
C GLY A 76 -9.44 11.49 -11.53
N TYR A 77 -8.90 10.35 -11.09
CA TYR A 77 -8.32 10.20 -9.74
C TYR A 77 -7.03 11.01 -9.61
N ILE A 78 -6.86 11.67 -8.47
CA ILE A 78 -5.69 12.48 -8.15
C ILE A 78 -4.83 11.74 -7.12
N LEU A 79 -3.73 11.17 -7.59
CA LEU A 79 -2.81 10.34 -6.85
C LEU A 79 -1.73 11.18 -6.20
N SER A 80 -1.37 10.85 -4.96
CA SER A 80 -0.27 11.49 -4.24
C SER A 80 1.02 10.70 -4.36
N LEU A 81 2.06 11.36 -4.88
CA LEU A 81 3.41 10.84 -4.98
C LEU A 81 4.32 11.58 -4.02
N LYS A 82 5.32 10.88 -3.49
CA LYS A 82 6.37 11.48 -2.67
C LYS A 82 7.72 11.13 -3.27
N ARG A 83 8.68 12.04 -3.13
CA ARG A 83 10.00 11.88 -3.71
C ARG A 83 11.07 12.16 -2.66
N ILE A 84 12.01 11.23 -2.51
CA ILE A 84 13.24 11.39 -1.74
C ILE A 84 14.37 11.55 -2.77
N PRO A 85 14.71 12.79 -3.18
CA PRO A 85 15.61 13.01 -4.32
C PRO A 85 17.05 12.58 -4.06
N TYR A 86 17.49 12.51 -2.80
CA TYR A 86 18.83 12.08 -2.41
C TYR A 86 18.88 11.66 -0.93
N GLY A 87 19.85 10.81 -0.59
CA GLY A 87 20.17 10.41 0.78
C GLY A 87 20.99 11.45 1.57
N LEU A 88 21.28 11.16 2.84
CA LEU A 88 21.87 12.14 3.78
C LEU A 88 23.28 12.62 3.40
N SER A 89 24.05 11.75 2.73
CA SER A 89 25.40 12.07 2.25
C SER A 89 25.43 12.49 0.77
N GLY A 90 24.27 12.65 0.13
CA GLY A 90 24.17 12.92 -1.30
C GLY A 90 24.38 14.40 -1.65
N ALA A 91 25.15 14.66 -2.71
CA ALA A 91 25.24 16.00 -3.31
C ALA A 91 23.89 16.39 -3.96
N THR A 92 23.39 17.60 -3.71
CA THR A 92 22.07 18.05 -4.19
C THR A 92 21.95 18.10 -5.71
N GLU A 93 23.07 18.28 -6.43
CA GLU A 93 23.11 18.60 -7.87
C GLU A 93 23.45 17.42 -8.81
N MET A 94 23.37 16.17 -8.35
CA MET A 94 23.62 15.01 -9.21
C MET A 94 22.34 14.48 -9.85
N THR A 95 22.38 14.23 -11.16
CA THR A 95 21.38 13.44 -11.86
C THR A 95 21.41 12.00 -11.35
N ARG A 96 20.28 11.51 -10.86
CA ARG A 96 20.15 10.19 -10.22
C ARG A 96 19.12 9.35 -10.94
N THR A 97 19.38 8.06 -11.04
CA THR A 97 18.47 7.11 -11.69
C THR A 97 17.18 6.99 -10.88
N PRO A 98 16.00 7.13 -11.50
CA PRO A 98 14.74 7.07 -10.78
C PRO A 98 14.35 5.64 -10.45
N VAL A 99 13.85 5.45 -9.22
CA VAL A 99 13.22 4.21 -8.75
C VAL A 99 11.83 4.52 -8.25
N LEU A 100 10.82 3.84 -8.79
CA LEU A 100 9.44 3.92 -8.31
C LEU A 100 9.12 2.74 -7.39
N LEU A 101 8.71 3.04 -6.16
CA LEU A 101 8.21 2.10 -5.17
C LEU A 101 6.68 2.12 -5.17
N PHE A 102 6.07 0.97 -5.43
CA PHE A 102 4.61 0.81 -5.49
C PHE A 102 4.14 -0.23 -4.48
N HIS A 103 3.25 0.20 -3.58
CA HIS A 103 2.84 -0.59 -2.42
C HIS A 103 1.86 -1.72 -2.76
N GLY A 104 1.60 -2.58 -1.77
CA GLY A 104 0.63 -3.66 -1.86
C GLY A 104 -0.79 -3.22 -1.53
N LEU A 105 -1.70 -4.19 -1.49
CA LEU A 105 -3.09 -3.95 -1.10
C LEU A 105 -3.18 -3.50 0.38
N LEU A 106 -4.10 -2.56 0.66
CA LEU A 106 -4.44 -2.05 2.01
C LEU A 106 -3.28 -1.49 2.84
N VAL A 107 -2.20 -1.13 2.16
CA VAL A 107 -1.16 -0.27 2.68
C VAL A 107 -1.04 0.94 1.76
N ASP A 108 -0.18 1.87 2.14
CA ASP A 108 0.15 3.04 1.35
C ASP A 108 1.68 3.16 1.22
N GLY A 109 2.16 4.26 0.62
CA GLY A 109 3.58 4.52 0.44
C GLY A 109 4.40 4.56 1.73
N PHE A 110 3.76 4.71 2.90
CA PHE A 110 4.44 4.79 4.18
C PHE A 110 5.18 3.48 4.52
N CYS A 111 4.75 2.34 3.98
CA CYS A 111 5.40 1.05 4.22
C CYS A 111 6.88 1.04 3.80
N TRP A 112 7.28 1.87 2.84
CA TRP A 112 8.65 1.95 2.33
C TRP A 112 9.61 2.76 3.22
N VAL A 113 9.07 3.47 4.23
CA VAL A 113 9.80 4.37 5.13
C VAL A 113 9.44 4.15 6.61
N LEU A 114 8.76 3.05 6.91
CA LEU A 114 8.21 2.77 8.25
C LEU A 114 9.27 2.38 9.29
N SER A 115 10.41 1.83 8.88
CA SER A 115 11.48 1.39 9.77
C SER A 115 12.51 2.49 10.00
N THR A 116 13.66 2.14 10.56
CA THR A 116 14.83 3.04 10.56
C THR A 116 15.38 3.21 9.14
N PRO A 117 16.22 4.24 8.88
CA PRO A 117 16.87 4.43 7.58
C PRO A 117 17.65 3.21 7.06
N LYS A 118 18.25 2.42 7.97
CA LYS A 118 19.01 1.22 7.62
C LYS A 118 18.15 0.00 7.28
N GLN A 119 16.84 0.08 7.51
CA GLN A 119 15.91 -1.04 7.36
C GLN A 119 14.78 -0.76 6.37
N SER A 120 14.56 0.50 5.99
CA SER A 120 13.50 0.86 5.06
C SER A 120 14.07 1.05 3.66
N LEU A 121 13.51 0.33 2.69
CA LEU A 121 14.01 0.34 1.32
C LEU A 121 14.06 1.75 0.70
N GLY A 122 13.10 2.62 1.02
CA GLY A 122 13.09 3.99 0.51
C GLY A 122 14.33 4.79 0.93
N PHE A 123 14.78 4.65 2.18
CA PHE A 123 15.98 5.32 2.67
C PHE A 123 17.26 4.66 2.15
N ILE A 124 17.31 3.32 2.14
CA ILE A 124 18.46 2.56 1.64
C ILE A 124 18.76 2.92 0.18
N LEU A 125 17.73 3.05 -0.66
CA LEU A 125 17.89 3.44 -2.06
C LEU A 125 18.34 4.91 -2.21
N ALA A 126 17.79 5.82 -1.41
CA ALA A 126 18.20 7.23 -1.43
C ALA A 126 19.69 7.40 -1.05
N ASP A 127 20.13 6.70 0.00
CA ASP A 127 21.54 6.66 0.41
C ASP A 127 22.43 5.91 -0.61
N GLY A 128 21.85 4.94 -1.33
CA GLY A 128 22.46 4.26 -2.48
C GLY A 128 22.58 5.12 -3.74
N GLY A 129 22.12 6.38 -3.72
CA GLY A 129 22.28 7.32 -4.83
C GLY A 129 21.14 7.31 -5.86
N PHE A 130 20.00 6.69 -5.55
CA PHE A 130 18.81 6.72 -6.42
C PHE A 130 17.92 7.95 -6.15
N ASP A 131 17.17 8.36 -7.16
CA ASP A 131 16.04 9.29 -7.01
C ASP A 131 14.78 8.47 -6.70
N VAL A 132 14.35 8.47 -5.44
CA VAL A 132 13.31 7.53 -4.96
C VAL A 132 11.94 8.19 -5.05
N TRP A 133 11.05 7.56 -5.80
CA TRP A 133 9.65 7.93 -5.96
C TRP A 133 8.77 6.91 -5.26
N ILE A 134 7.78 7.38 -4.49
CA ILE A 134 6.84 6.56 -3.73
C ILE A 134 5.43 6.94 -4.15
N ALA A 135 4.74 6.03 -4.83
CA ALA A 135 3.37 6.25 -5.28
C ALA A 135 2.34 5.76 -4.26
N ASN A 136 1.17 6.38 -4.29
CA ASN A 136 -0.01 5.92 -3.56
C ASN A 136 -1.16 5.71 -4.55
N SER A 137 -1.72 4.51 -4.57
CA SER A 137 -2.86 4.18 -5.44
C SER A 137 -4.12 4.93 -5.02
N ARG A 138 -5.08 5.07 -5.94
CA ARG A 138 -6.44 5.58 -5.63
C ARG A 138 -7.04 4.88 -4.40
N GLY A 139 -7.83 5.63 -3.64
CA GLY A 139 -8.50 5.14 -2.42
C GLY A 139 -7.65 5.10 -1.15
N THR A 140 -6.32 5.12 -1.24
CA THR A 140 -5.46 5.33 -0.06
C THR A 140 -5.70 6.72 0.54
N GLU A 141 -5.45 6.90 1.84
CA GLU A 141 -5.69 8.17 2.56
C GLU A 141 -5.16 9.40 1.83
N SER A 142 -3.97 9.32 1.24
CA SER A 142 -3.35 10.45 0.53
C SER A 142 -3.79 10.61 -0.94
N SER A 143 -4.56 9.67 -1.49
CA SER A 143 -5.06 9.64 -2.87
C SER A 143 -6.59 9.48 -2.93
N ARG A 144 -7.33 10.07 -1.97
CA ARG A 144 -8.81 10.09 -1.92
C ARG A 144 -9.42 11.31 -2.61
N ARG A 145 -8.94 11.66 -3.80
CA ARG A 145 -9.45 12.83 -4.54
C ARG A 145 -9.74 12.47 -5.99
N HIS A 146 -10.75 13.11 -6.54
CA HIS A 146 -11.14 13.02 -7.95
C HIS A 146 -11.38 14.42 -8.51
N THR A 147 -11.38 14.55 -9.83
CA THR A 147 -11.76 15.79 -10.53
C THR A 147 -13.25 16.12 -10.47
N THR A 148 -14.10 15.12 -10.18
CA THR A 148 -15.57 15.21 -10.29
C THR A 148 -16.32 14.47 -9.20
N LEU A 149 -15.81 13.33 -8.74
CA LEU A 149 -16.44 12.46 -7.74
C LEU A 149 -15.97 12.78 -6.32
N SER A 150 -16.86 12.66 -5.35
CA SER A 150 -16.52 12.69 -3.94
C SER A 150 -16.27 11.28 -3.40
N PRO A 151 -15.37 11.06 -2.42
CA PRO A 151 -15.29 9.79 -1.69
C PRO A 151 -16.59 9.37 -0.98
N GLN A 152 -17.57 10.27 -0.84
CA GLN A 152 -18.91 9.95 -0.34
C GLN A 152 -19.81 9.32 -1.42
N ASP A 153 -19.46 9.46 -2.70
CA ASP A 153 -20.22 8.91 -3.81
C ASP A 153 -19.82 7.44 -4.04
N PRO A 154 -20.77 6.50 -4.13
CA PRO A 154 -20.49 5.10 -4.47
C PRO A 154 -19.63 4.91 -5.72
N ALA A 155 -19.83 5.77 -6.74
CA ALA A 155 -19.10 5.73 -8.00
C ALA A 155 -17.59 6.02 -7.84
N PHE A 156 -17.17 6.70 -6.76
CA PHE A 156 -15.75 6.91 -6.45
C PHE A 156 -15.03 5.60 -6.10
N TRP A 157 -15.77 4.56 -5.74
CA TRP A 157 -15.21 3.27 -5.33
C TRP A 157 -15.48 2.16 -6.36
N ASP A 158 -16.02 2.51 -7.53
CA ASP A 158 -16.32 1.57 -8.60
C ASP A 158 -15.07 1.32 -9.46
N TRP A 159 -14.06 0.71 -8.85
CA TRP A 159 -12.81 0.33 -9.52
C TRP A 159 -12.23 -0.94 -8.89
N THR A 160 -11.44 -1.67 -9.69
CA THR A 160 -10.68 -2.85 -9.28
C THR A 160 -9.18 -2.58 -9.49
N TRP A 161 -8.35 -3.61 -9.28
CA TRP A 161 -6.93 -3.53 -9.65
C TRP A 161 -6.72 -3.33 -11.16
N ASP A 162 -7.72 -3.63 -12.00
CA ASP A 162 -7.65 -3.38 -13.44
C ASP A 162 -7.41 -1.89 -13.70
N GLN A 163 -8.19 -1.00 -13.06
CA GLN A 163 -7.98 0.45 -13.18
C GLN A 163 -6.63 0.91 -12.61
N LEU A 164 -6.07 0.19 -11.63
CA LEU A 164 -4.72 0.49 -11.14
C LEU A 164 -3.66 0.19 -12.20
N ALA A 165 -3.81 -0.94 -12.92
CA ALA A 165 -2.92 -1.30 -14.02
C ALA A 165 -3.15 -0.41 -15.26
N ASP A 166 -4.39 -0.03 -15.52
CA ASP A 166 -4.79 0.71 -16.72
C ASP A 166 -4.54 2.20 -16.64
N TYR A 167 -4.73 2.81 -15.46
CA TYR A 167 -4.72 4.26 -15.30
C TYR A 167 -3.70 4.75 -14.26
N ASP A 168 -3.66 4.17 -13.05
CA ASP A 168 -2.76 4.67 -11.99
C ASP A 168 -1.30 4.47 -12.35
N LEU A 169 -0.94 3.24 -12.70
CA LEU A 169 0.44 2.85 -12.95
C LEU A 169 1.05 3.59 -14.15
N PRO A 170 0.37 3.70 -15.32
CA PRO A 170 0.86 4.52 -16.42
C PRO A 170 1.01 5.99 -16.04
N ALA A 171 0.00 6.61 -15.41
CA ALA A 171 0.05 8.02 -15.07
C ALA A 171 1.23 8.35 -14.13
N VAL A 172 1.47 7.50 -13.12
CA VAL A 172 2.59 7.65 -12.19
C VAL A 172 3.94 7.45 -12.89
N LEU A 173 4.10 6.38 -13.68
CA LEU A 173 5.38 6.09 -14.35
C LEU A 173 5.73 7.13 -15.41
N GLU A 174 4.75 7.58 -16.20
CA GLU A 174 4.92 8.66 -17.18
C GLU A 174 5.28 9.98 -16.51
N PHE A 175 4.63 10.30 -15.38
CA PHE A 175 4.98 11.49 -14.61
C PHE A 175 6.44 11.44 -14.16
N VAL A 176 6.89 10.33 -13.56
CA VAL A 176 8.28 10.17 -13.11
C VAL A 176 9.26 10.22 -14.28
N TYR A 177 8.95 9.51 -15.37
CA TYR A 177 9.76 9.51 -16.59
C TYR A 177 9.95 10.92 -17.14
N ASN A 178 8.87 11.68 -17.30
CA ASN A 178 8.91 13.05 -17.81
C ASN A 178 9.63 13.99 -16.84
N ARG A 179 9.34 13.87 -15.53
CA ARG A 179 9.93 14.73 -14.49
C ARG A 179 11.44 14.54 -14.36
N THR A 180 11.95 13.37 -14.73
CA THR A 180 13.36 13.01 -14.67
C THR A 180 14.07 13.16 -16.02
N GLY A 181 13.46 13.87 -16.98
CA GLY A 181 14.09 14.15 -18.27
C GLY A 181 14.14 12.94 -19.21
N GLY A 182 13.20 12.01 -19.08
CA GLY A 182 13.10 10.82 -19.94
C GLY A 182 14.01 9.67 -19.52
N MET A 183 14.46 9.63 -18.26
CA MET A 183 15.21 8.50 -17.74
C MET A 183 14.28 7.31 -17.50
N LYS A 184 14.61 6.13 -18.06
CA LYS A 184 13.85 4.91 -17.80
C LYS A 184 13.87 4.59 -16.29
N VAL A 185 12.71 4.19 -15.77
CA VAL A 185 12.45 4.06 -14.33
C VAL A 185 12.67 2.61 -13.88
N HIS A 186 13.40 2.42 -12.79
CA HIS A 186 13.39 1.13 -12.10
C HIS A 186 12.12 0.99 -11.27
N TYR A 187 11.38 -0.10 -11.43
CA TYR A 187 10.17 -0.37 -10.69
C TYR A 187 10.42 -1.36 -9.56
N VAL A 188 9.86 -1.11 -8.38
CA VAL A 188 9.78 -2.08 -7.29
C VAL A 188 8.32 -2.16 -6.85
N GLY A 189 7.73 -3.33 -7.02
CA GLY A 189 6.35 -3.61 -6.60
C GLY A 189 6.35 -4.60 -5.45
N HIS A 190 5.44 -4.41 -4.50
CA HIS A 190 5.13 -5.41 -3.48
C HIS A 190 3.69 -5.91 -3.65
N SER A 191 3.47 -7.22 -3.61
CA SER A 191 2.13 -7.83 -3.63
C SER A 191 1.29 -7.26 -4.80
N LEU A 192 0.20 -6.51 -4.54
CA LEU A 192 -0.63 -5.86 -5.56
C LEU A 192 0.19 -5.05 -6.58
N GLY A 193 1.26 -4.35 -6.16
CA GLY A 193 2.15 -3.65 -7.07
C GLY A 193 2.78 -4.58 -8.12
N THR A 194 3.12 -5.81 -7.74
CA THR A 194 3.67 -6.80 -8.69
C THR A 194 2.63 -7.25 -9.72
N LEU A 195 1.38 -7.42 -9.29
CA LEU A 195 0.29 -7.84 -10.17
C LEU A 195 0.07 -6.80 -11.28
N ILE A 196 -0.07 -5.52 -10.91
CA ILE A 196 -0.41 -4.47 -11.86
C ILE A 196 0.70 -4.24 -12.90
N ILE A 197 1.98 -4.36 -12.52
CA ILE A 197 3.09 -4.23 -13.48
C ILE A 197 3.19 -5.46 -14.39
N LEU A 198 2.93 -6.66 -13.86
CA LEU A 198 2.90 -7.89 -14.66
C LEU A 198 1.75 -7.87 -15.67
N ALA A 199 0.57 -7.38 -15.25
CA ALA A 199 -0.58 -7.19 -16.14
C ALA A 199 -0.23 -6.23 -17.30
N ALA A 200 0.34 -5.06 -16.98
CA ALA A 200 0.78 -4.11 -18.01
C ALA A 200 1.83 -4.71 -18.97
N PHE A 201 2.81 -5.45 -18.45
CA PHE A 201 3.81 -6.12 -19.29
C PHE A 201 3.22 -7.23 -20.16
N SER A 202 2.19 -7.93 -19.70
CA SER A 202 1.51 -8.97 -20.49
C SER A 202 0.83 -8.41 -21.75
N GLU A 203 0.49 -7.12 -21.72
CA GLU A 203 -0.08 -6.36 -22.83
C GLU A 203 0.97 -5.56 -23.61
N ASN A 204 2.26 -5.77 -23.33
CA ASN A 204 3.38 -5.02 -23.91
C ASN A 204 3.31 -3.50 -23.65
N ARG A 205 2.68 -3.08 -22.56
CA ARG A 205 2.61 -1.67 -22.11
C ARG A 205 3.80 -1.35 -21.19
N LEU A 206 4.17 -0.08 -21.13
CA LEU A 206 5.19 0.48 -20.21
C LEU A 206 6.64 -0.02 -20.40
N THR A 207 6.92 -0.88 -21.38
CA THR A 207 8.25 -1.44 -21.66
C THR A 207 9.26 -0.39 -22.14
N ASP A 208 8.78 0.69 -22.76
CA ASP A 208 9.62 1.82 -23.16
C ASP A 208 10.00 2.73 -21.99
N ILE A 209 9.21 2.72 -20.91
CA ILE A 209 9.40 3.58 -19.74
C ILE A 209 10.16 2.85 -18.62
N VAL A 210 9.87 1.57 -18.41
CA VAL A 210 10.45 0.80 -17.30
C VAL A 210 11.79 0.17 -17.71
N ARG A 211 12.84 0.42 -16.92
CA ARG A 211 14.18 -0.15 -17.14
C ARG A 211 14.29 -1.58 -16.62
N SER A 212 13.78 -1.83 -15.43
CA SER A 212 13.71 -3.14 -14.80
C SER A 212 12.63 -3.15 -13.73
N ALA A 213 12.12 -4.33 -13.37
CA ALA A 213 11.15 -4.51 -12.30
C ALA A 213 11.66 -5.51 -11.26
N ALA A 214 11.68 -5.12 -9.98
CA ALA A 214 11.86 -6.02 -8.85
C ALA A 214 10.49 -6.33 -8.23
N LEU A 215 10.16 -7.62 -8.14
CA LEU A 215 8.85 -8.09 -7.72
C LEU A 215 8.94 -8.76 -6.35
N LEU A 216 8.50 -8.05 -5.30
CA LEU A 216 8.53 -8.53 -3.93
C LEU A 216 7.19 -9.21 -3.61
N CYS A 217 7.22 -10.49 -3.23
CA CYS A 217 6.03 -11.32 -3.02
C CYS A 217 5.08 -11.29 -4.25
N PRO A 218 5.54 -11.79 -5.42
CA PRO A 218 4.81 -11.63 -6.68
C PRO A 218 3.46 -12.34 -6.69
N ILE A 219 2.44 -11.67 -7.24
CA ILE A 219 1.09 -12.20 -7.45
C ILE A 219 0.82 -12.26 -8.95
N ALA A 220 0.52 -13.46 -9.44
CA ALA A 220 0.07 -13.70 -10.82
C ALA A 220 -1.19 -14.59 -10.88
N TYR A 221 -1.25 -15.62 -10.04
CA TYR A 221 -2.40 -16.52 -9.93
C TYR A 221 -2.77 -16.76 -8.47
N LEU A 222 -4.07 -16.80 -8.18
CA LEU A 222 -4.62 -17.04 -6.83
C LEU A 222 -5.01 -18.50 -6.57
N ASN A 223 -5.12 -19.31 -7.62
CA ASN A 223 -5.64 -20.68 -7.55
C ASN A 223 -4.79 -21.66 -6.73
N SER A 224 -3.55 -21.30 -6.42
CA SER A 224 -2.58 -22.15 -5.71
C SER A 224 -2.36 -21.74 -4.25
N MET A 225 -3.19 -20.83 -3.72
CA MET A 225 -3.13 -20.42 -2.32
C MET A 225 -3.62 -21.55 -1.40
N GLU A 226 -2.88 -21.84 -0.33
CA GLU A 226 -3.27 -22.84 0.68
C GLU A 226 -4.31 -22.33 1.67
N SER A 227 -4.50 -21.01 1.77
CA SER A 227 -5.46 -20.44 2.73
C SER A 227 -6.91 -20.75 2.35
N ARG A 228 -7.59 -21.49 3.23
CA ARG A 228 -9.01 -21.85 3.09
C ARG A 228 -9.93 -20.62 3.09
N LEU A 229 -9.59 -19.59 3.86
CA LEU A 229 -10.36 -18.34 3.93
C LEU A 229 -10.36 -17.62 2.57
N ILE A 230 -9.20 -17.57 1.92
CA ILE A 230 -9.01 -16.95 0.60
C ILE A 230 -9.71 -17.76 -0.50
N LEU A 231 -9.58 -19.08 -0.46
CA LEU A 231 -10.29 -19.95 -1.41
C LEU A 231 -11.81 -19.87 -1.25
N LEU A 232 -12.32 -19.70 -0.04
CA LEU A 232 -13.75 -19.51 0.19
C LEU A 232 -14.22 -18.13 -0.28
N ALA A 233 -13.51 -17.06 0.09
CA ALA A 233 -13.85 -15.69 -0.28
C ALA A 233 -13.90 -15.49 -1.81
N THR A 234 -12.95 -16.09 -2.53
CA THR A 234 -12.93 -16.09 -4.01
C THR A 234 -14.09 -16.89 -4.60
N ARG A 235 -14.38 -18.10 -4.08
CA ARG A 235 -15.49 -18.94 -4.59
C ARG A 235 -16.86 -18.30 -4.43
N ILE A 236 -17.06 -17.49 -3.40
CA ILE A 236 -18.34 -16.84 -3.12
C ILE A 236 -18.43 -15.42 -3.70
N PHE A 237 -17.42 -14.96 -4.45
CA PHE A 237 -17.37 -13.59 -4.98
C PHE A 237 -17.69 -12.56 -3.88
N LEU A 238 -16.94 -12.66 -2.77
CA LEU A 238 -17.25 -11.94 -1.55
C LEU A 238 -17.23 -10.42 -1.76
N ALA A 239 -16.29 -9.91 -2.57
CA ALA A 239 -16.18 -8.48 -2.81
C ALA A 239 -17.37 -7.93 -3.59
N GLU A 240 -17.83 -8.64 -4.62
CA GLU A 240 -19.02 -8.31 -5.40
C GLU A 240 -20.28 -8.39 -4.54
N THR A 241 -20.34 -9.39 -3.65
CA THR A 241 -21.42 -9.52 -2.68
C THR A 241 -21.45 -8.32 -1.72
N ILE A 242 -20.31 -7.92 -1.17
CA ILE A 242 -20.19 -6.75 -0.31
C ILE A 242 -20.57 -5.46 -1.05
N HIS A 243 -20.13 -5.33 -2.31
CA HIS A 243 -20.48 -4.20 -3.17
C HIS A 243 -21.99 -4.16 -3.47
N MET A 244 -22.60 -5.30 -3.81
CA MET A 244 -24.05 -5.42 -4.00
C MET A 244 -24.86 -5.11 -2.74
N LEU A 245 -24.28 -5.34 -1.55
CA LEU A 245 -24.87 -4.97 -0.26
C LEU A 245 -24.70 -3.48 0.09
N GLY A 246 -24.11 -2.67 -0.80
CA GLY A 246 -23.98 -1.22 -0.65
C GLY A 246 -22.74 -0.76 0.11
N TYR A 247 -21.78 -1.66 0.35
CA TYR A 247 -20.49 -1.30 0.94
C TYR A 247 -19.48 -1.04 -0.16
N HIS A 248 -19.25 0.24 -0.44
CA HIS A 248 -18.40 0.69 -1.53
C HIS A 248 -16.94 0.86 -1.09
N GLU A 249 -16.70 1.25 0.16
CA GLU A 249 -15.36 1.33 0.75
C GLU A 249 -15.11 0.14 1.70
N PHE A 250 -13.98 -0.56 1.52
CA PHE A 250 -13.51 -1.51 2.51
C PHE A 250 -12.69 -0.81 3.59
N ASN A 251 -13.30 -0.62 4.77
CA ASN A 251 -12.65 -0.02 5.94
C ASN A 251 -12.27 -1.09 6.97
N PRO A 252 -10.99 -1.52 7.05
CA PRO A 252 -10.54 -2.59 7.94
C PRO A 252 -10.63 -2.24 9.43
N VAL A 253 -10.71 -0.96 9.78
CA VAL A 253 -10.89 -0.49 11.18
C VAL A 253 -12.35 -0.13 11.48
N GLY A 254 -13.22 -0.23 10.48
CA GLY A 254 -14.63 0.09 10.57
C GLY A 254 -15.43 -0.95 11.36
N PRO A 255 -16.68 -0.60 11.76
CA PRO A 255 -17.54 -1.49 12.54
C PRO A 255 -17.84 -2.82 11.81
N VAL A 256 -17.99 -2.77 10.47
CA VAL A 256 -18.24 -3.97 9.64
C VAL A 256 -17.05 -4.92 9.69
N ALA A 257 -15.83 -4.42 9.53
CA ALA A 257 -14.62 -5.25 9.60
C ALA A 257 -14.44 -5.87 10.98
N LYS A 258 -14.75 -5.13 12.06
CA LYS A 258 -14.76 -5.66 13.43
C LYS A 258 -15.77 -6.78 13.62
N GLU A 259 -16.97 -6.66 13.05
CA GLU A 259 -17.99 -7.70 13.13
C GLU A 259 -17.60 -8.95 12.34
N VAL A 260 -17.08 -8.78 11.13
CA VAL A 260 -16.58 -9.88 10.30
C VAL A 260 -15.43 -10.60 11.00
N LEU A 261 -14.47 -9.85 11.54
CA LEU A 261 -13.35 -10.43 12.29
C LEU A 261 -13.85 -11.18 13.53
N GLY A 262 -14.82 -10.62 14.26
CA GLY A 262 -15.45 -11.30 15.39
C GLY A 262 -16.09 -12.64 15.02
N LYS A 263 -16.69 -12.77 13.83
CA LYS A 263 -17.26 -14.04 13.36
C LYS A 263 -16.19 -15.03 12.89
N VAL A 264 -15.15 -14.54 12.21
CA VAL A 264 -14.04 -15.36 11.72
C VAL A 264 -13.21 -15.94 12.88
N CYS A 265 -12.98 -15.14 13.92
CA CYS A 265 -12.19 -15.54 15.09
C CYS A 265 -12.92 -16.46 16.09
N VAL A 266 -14.18 -16.81 15.83
CA VAL A 266 -14.90 -17.84 16.60
C VAL A 266 -14.56 -19.24 16.09
N ASP A 267 -14.06 -19.36 14.86
CA ASP A 267 -13.63 -20.64 14.30
C ASP A 267 -12.30 -21.09 14.94
N PRO A 268 -12.26 -22.23 15.63
CA PRO A 268 -11.03 -22.74 16.26
C PRO A 268 -9.96 -23.17 15.26
N GLU A 269 -10.27 -23.34 13.96
CA GLU A 269 -9.28 -23.57 12.90
C GLU A 269 -8.56 -22.27 12.48
N VAL A 270 -9.02 -21.10 12.92
CA VAL A 270 -8.46 -19.79 12.57
C VAL A 270 -7.67 -19.24 13.75
N ASP A 271 -6.34 -19.19 13.61
CA ASP A 271 -5.50 -18.48 14.57
C ASP A 271 -5.64 -16.97 14.36
N CYS A 272 -6.46 -16.32 15.19
CA CYS A 272 -6.60 -14.87 15.17
C CYS A 272 -5.52 -14.12 15.98
N TYR A 273 -4.68 -14.83 16.74
CA TYR A 273 -3.45 -14.25 17.29
C TYR A 273 -2.36 -14.17 16.23
N ASP A 274 -2.38 -15.12 15.29
CA ASP A 274 -1.57 -15.12 14.08
C ASP A 274 -2.45 -15.04 12.81
N LEU A 275 -3.21 -13.95 12.70
CA LEU A 275 -4.09 -13.69 11.54
C LEU A 275 -3.31 -13.72 10.22
N PHE A 276 -1.98 -13.56 10.26
CA PHE A 276 -1.07 -13.78 9.15
C PHE A 276 -1.20 -15.19 8.57
N SER A 277 -0.90 -16.20 9.38
CA SER A 277 -0.86 -17.60 8.95
C SER A 277 -2.26 -18.11 8.58
N ALA A 278 -3.30 -17.60 9.26
CA ALA A 278 -4.68 -17.88 8.91
C ALA A 278 -5.06 -17.38 7.49
N VAL A 279 -4.59 -16.19 7.10
CA VAL A 279 -4.95 -15.55 5.82
C VAL A 279 -3.98 -15.92 4.69
N ALA A 280 -2.68 -16.07 4.97
CA ALA A 280 -1.65 -16.35 3.97
C ALA A 280 -1.34 -17.85 3.81
N GLY A 281 -1.77 -18.69 4.77
CA GLY A 281 -1.38 -20.09 4.85
C GLY A 281 -0.04 -20.29 5.56
N ASN A 282 0.14 -21.44 6.20
CA ASN A 282 1.32 -21.75 7.02
C ASN A 282 2.65 -21.80 6.24
N SER A 283 2.60 -21.88 4.92
CA SER A 283 3.77 -21.95 4.03
C SER A 283 4.29 -20.56 3.62
N ALA A 284 3.64 -19.48 4.08
CA ALA A 284 4.00 -18.09 3.78
C ALA A 284 4.79 -17.39 4.92
N THR A 285 5.07 -18.09 6.03
CA THR A 285 5.93 -17.64 7.14
C THR A 285 7.39 -18.03 6.95
#